data_AF-A0A5E4RYK2-F1
#
_entry.id   AF-A0A5E4RYK2-F1
#
_cell.length_a   1.000
_cell.length_b   1.000
_cell.length_c   1.000
_cell.angle_alpha   90.00
_cell.angle_beta   90.00
_cell.angle_gamma   90.00
#
_symmetry.space_group_name_H-M   'P 1'
#
loop_
_entity.id
_entity.type
_entity.pdbx_description
1 polymer ?
#
loop_
_entity_poly.entity_id
_entity_poly.type
_entity_poly.pdbx_seq_one_letter_code
_entity_poly.pdbx_strand_id
1 'polypeptide(L)'
;MHGIQGAFPTNIVAIRDSADDVAIKTLSITLKDAIEARPSPGEPWTPHDAAWNALTELDRRAKPLAPTETRNFADSIRQWLNEVPRFSPDVLLLDRILDNALGNTQRPLKQYLGEKAFESLELPRLNVLEPGEVEPNSRTFDSVLPSLALGVHEYGPFGRTLLWHGARHLLAGPSGDASESRVEALQKVMFSFPNKSHLGDSEVPTIQEFVAELDLLDSREGIYEGTHFDAGLPPIIV
;
A
#
# COMPACT_ATOMS: atom_id res chain seq x y z
N MET A 1 61.03 -5.98 -27.57
CA MET A 1 60.31 -4.94 -28.34
C MET A 1 59.13 -5.64 -29.02
N HIS A 2 57.94 -5.60 -28.39
CA HIS A 2 56.79 -4.75 -28.75
C HIS A 2 56.25 -5.03 -30.16
N GLY A 3 54.97 -5.36 -30.38
CA GLY A 3 53.82 -5.43 -29.48
C GLY A 3 52.61 -6.01 -30.22
N ILE A 4 51.75 -6.72 -29.48
CA ILE A 4 50.45 -7.20 -29.95
C ILE A 4 49.45 -6.06 -29.74
N GLN A 5 48.95 -5.48 -30.83
CA GLN A 5 47.79 -4.58 -30.80
C GLN A 5 46.54 -5.44 -30.63
N GLY A 6 46.12 -5.62 -29.38
CA GLY A 6 44.76 -6.02 -29.05
C GLY A 6 43.83 -4.84 -29.29
N ALA A 7 42.92 -4.97 -30.26
CA ALA A 7 41.76 -4.11 -30.35
C ALA A 7 40.80 -4.48 -29.22
N PHE A 8 40.75 -3.65 -28.18
CA PHE A 8 39.67 -3.69 -27.19
C PHE A 8 38.44 -3.00 -27.78
N PRO A 9 37.25 -3.62 -27.79
CA PRO A 9 36.03 -2.88 -28.06
C PRO A 9 35.79 -1.90 -26.91
N THR A 10 35.72 -0.61 -27.25
CA THR A 10 35.39 0.48 -26.34
C THR A 10 34.03 0.21 -25.70
N ASN A 11 34.05 0.01 -24.39
CA ASN A 11 32.88 -0.03 -23.50
C ASN A 11 32.00 1.20 -23.73
N ILE A 12 30.83 0.99 -24.35
CA ILE A 12 29.73 1.96 -24.35
C ILE A 12 28.67 1.43 -23.36
N VAL A 13 29.02 1.34 -22.06
CA VAL A 13 28.06 1.04 -20.97
C VAL A 13 28.48 1.74 -19.67
N ALA A 14 28.87 3.03 -19.69
CA ALA A 14 29.38 3.68 -18.46
C ALA A 14 28.87 5.10 -18.18
N ILE A 15 27.80 5.56 -18.85
CA ILE A 15 27.25 6.92 -18.63
C ILE A 15 25.76 6.89 -18.23
N ARG A 16 25.12 5.71 -18.18
CA ARG A 16 23.75 5.55 -17.67
C ARG A 16 23.67 5.32 -16.15
N ASP A 17 24.75 4.91 -15.49
CA ASP A 17 24.72 4.51 -14.07
C ASP A 17 24.52 5.67 -13.08
N SER A 18 25.09 6.86 -13.30
CA SER A 18 25.09 7.88 -12.23
C SER A 18 23.74 8.58 -12.01
N ALA A 19 22.98 8.85 -13.08
CA ALA A 19 21.71 9.56 -12.97
C ALA A 19 20.59 8.62 -12.47
N ASP A 20 20.61 7.36 -12.89
CA ASP A 20 19.65 6.36 -12.43
C ASP A 20 19.94 5.96 -10.98
N ASP A 21 21.20 5.85 -10.56
CA ASP A 21 21.56 5.64 -9.15
C ASP A 21 21.09 6.79 -8.25
N VAL A 22 21.23 8.04 -8.71
CA VAL A 22 20.74 9.22 -7.97
C VAL A 22 19.21 9.21 -7.87
N ALA A 23 18.51 8.81 -8.93
CA ALA A 23 17.06 8.71 -8.92
C ALA A 23 16.58 7.59 -7.97
N ILE A 24 17.16 6.39 -8.07
CA ILE A 24 16.84 5.25 -7.19
C ILE A 24 17.10 5.63 -5.73
N LYS A 25 18.24 6.27 -5.44
CA LYS A 25 18.56 6.77 -4.11
C LYS A 25 17.50 7.75 -3.60
N THR A 26 17.13 8.73 -4.43
CA THR A 26 16.14 9.76 -4.04
C THR A 26 14.78 9.12 -3.72
N LEU A 27 14.31 8.21 -4.57
CA LEU A 27 13.06 7.50 -4.37
C LEU A 27 13.12 6.60 -3.12
N SER A 28 14.24 5.93 -2.90
CA SER A 28 14.44 5.07 -1.71
C SER A 28 14.46 5.90 -0.43
N ILE A 29 15.06 7.09 -0.45
CA ILE A 29 15.00 8.04 0.68
C ILE A 29 13.56 8.49 0.94
N THR A 30 12.77 8.77 -0.10
CA THR A 30 11.34 9.09 0.08
C THR A 30 10.57 7.96 0.75
N LEU A 31 10.86 6.69 0.42
CA LEU A 31 10.26 5.54 1.11
C LEU A 31 10.73 5.45 2.56
N LYS A 32 12.03 5.65 2.82
CA LYS A 32 12.60 5.68 4.17
C LYS A 32 11.90 6.74 5.04
N ASP A 33 11.87 7.98 4.55
CA ASP A 33 11.28 9.11 5.24
C ASP A 33 9.81 8.84 5.55
N ALA A 34 9.07 8.22 4.64
CA ALA A 34 7.66 7.87 4.86
C ALA A 34 7.45 6.79 5.94
N ILE A 35 8.36 5.81 6.05
CA ILE A 35 8.30 4.79 7.10
C ILE A 35 8.61 5.40 8.48
N GLU A 36 9.51 6.38 8.52
CA GLU A 36 9.90 7.09 9.74
C GLU A 36 8.89 8.20 10.10
N ALA A 37 8.17 8.75 9.11
CA ALA A 37 7.18 9.79 9.27
C ALA A 37 5.99 9.28 10.10
N ARG A 38 6.00 9.60 11.38
CA ARG A 38 4.87 9.40 12.29
C ARG A 38 4.34 10.77 12.74
N PRO A 39 3.02 10.99 12.69
CA PRO A 39 2.43 12.19 13.22
C PRO A 39 2.62 12.25 14.74
N SER A 40 2.59 13.46 15.29
CA SER A 40 2.75 13.67 16.72
C SER A 40 1.61 13.00 17.51
N PRO A 41 1.80 12.66 18.79
CA PRO A 41 0.71 12.13 19.60
C PRO A 41 -0.51 13.06 19.58
N GLY A 42 -1.66 12.54 19.13
CA GLY A 42 -2.91 13.29 19.01
C GLY A 42 -3.15 13.95 17.65
N GLU A 43 -2.19 13.91 16.73
CA GLU A 43 -2.39 14.32 15.34
C GLU A 43 -2.99 13.18 14.50
N PRO A 44 -3.87 13.50 13.53
CA PRO A 44 -4.45 12.50 12.65
C PRO A 44 -3.39 11.88 11.76
N TRP A 45 -3.58 10.60 11.42
CA TRP A 45 -2.79 9.96 10.40
C TRP A 45 -3.32 10.36 9.03
N THR A 46 -2.43 10.60 8.08
CA THR A 46 -2.80 10.95 6.71
C THR A 46 -2.05 10.05 5.72
N PRO A 47 -2.60 9.78 4.53
CA PRO A 47 -1.87 9.07 3.49
C PRO A 47 -0.58 9.79 3.10
N HIS A 48 0.43 8.99 2.75
CA HIS A 48 1.72 9.46 2.33
C HIS A 48 1.89 9.32 0.81
N ASP A 49 1.17 10.13 0.03
CA ASP A 49 1.10 10.01 -1.44
C ASP A 49 2.48 10.07 -2.13
N ALA A 50 3.44 10.79 -1.56
CA ALA A 50 4.82 10.82 -2.05
C ALA A 50 5.47 9.42 -2.03
N ALA A 51 5.14 8.60 -1.03
CA ALA A 51 5.66 7.24 -0.92
C ALA A 51 5.04 6.31 -1.98
N TRP A 52 3.72 6.45 -2.21
CA TRP A 52 3.03 5.76 -3.28
C TRP A 52 3.61 6.11 -4.66
N ASN A 53 3.82 7.39 -4.91
CA ASN A 53 4.41 7.88 -6.15
C ASN A 53 5.84 7.37 -6.33
N ALA A 54 6.65 7.37 -5.27
CA ALA A 54 8.01 6.84 -5.31
C ALA A 54 8.02 5.35 -5.64
N LEU A 55 7.15 4.56 -5.00
CA LEU A 55 7.05 3.12 -5.25
C LEU A 55 6.55 2.81 -6.67
N THR A 56 5.59 3.57 -7.17
CA THR A 56 5.07 3.44 -8.54
C THR A 56 6.15 3.77 -9.58
N GLU A 57 6.97 4.78 -9.32
CA GLU A 57 8.10 5.13 -10.19
C GLU A 57 9.20 4.05 -10.16
N LEU A 58 9.47 3.46 -8.99
CA LEU A 58 10.39 2.32 -8.87
C LEU A 58 9.85 1.09 -9.61
N ASP A 59 8.56 0.77 -9.50
CA ASP A 59 7.89 -0.29 -10.27
C ASP A 59 8.03 -0.05 -11.79
N ARG A 60 7.79 1.18 -12.24
CA ARG A 60 7.96 1.57 -13.64
C ARG A 60 9.39 1.38 -14.13
N ARG A 61 10.39 1.68 -13.30
CA ARG A 61 11.81 1.50 -13.59
C ARG A 61 12.25 0.04 -13.57
N ALA A 62 11.62 -0.79 -12.75
CA ALA A 62 11.91 -2.22 -12.65
C ALA A 62 11.41 -3.01 -13.87
N LYS A 63 10.28 -2.63 -14.47
CA LYS A 63 9.64 -3.33 -15.61
C LYS A 63 10.54 -3.67 -16.80
N PRO A 64 11.39 -2.76 -17.32
CA PRO A 64 12.25 -3.08 -18.46
C PRO A 64 13.49 -3.92 -18.12
N LEU A 65 13.77 -4.16 -16.82
CA LEU A 65 14.99 -4.85 -16.38
C LEU A 65 14.89 -6.35 -16.58
N ALA A 66 16.01 -6.98 -16.94
CA ALA A 66 16.13 -8.44 -16.94
C ALA A 66 16.09 -8.99 -15.50
N PRO A 67 15.68 -10.26 -15.27
CA PRO A 67 15.49 -10.80 -13.92
C PRO A 67 16.69 -10.64 -12.96
N THR A 68 17.91 -10.79 -13.46
CA THR A 68 19.14 -10.58 -12.66
C THR A 68 19.35 -9.12 -12.27
N GLU A 69 18.97 -8.20 -13.14
CA GLU A 69 19.04 -6.76 -12.91
C GLU A 69 17.93 -6.30 -11.96
N THR A 70 16.73 -6.90 -12.04
CA THR A 70 15.62 -6.60 -11.12
C THR A 70 15.98 -6.98 -9.68
N ARG A 71 16.68 -8.10 -9.48
CA ARG A 71 17.20 -8.47 -8.15
C ARG A 71 18.21 -7.43 -7.64
N ASN A 72 19.21 -7.07 -8.44
CA ASN A 72 20.20 -6.06 -8.05
C ASN A 72 19.53 -4.70 -7.77
N PHE A 73 18.50 -4.33 -8.53
CA PHE A 73 17.71 -3.13 -8.34
C PHE A 73 16.99 -3.14 -6.99
N ALA A 74 16.30 -4.23 -6.64
CA ALA A 74 15.68 -4.41 -5.33
C ALA A 74 16.70 -4.35 -4.18
N ASP A 75 17.86 -4.98 -4.35
CA ASP A 75 18.94 -4.96 -3.35
C ASP A 75 19.54 -3.56 -3.16
N SER A 76 19.67 -2.76 -4.23
CA SER A 76 20.08 -1.37 -4.14
C SER A 76 19.08 -0.52 -3.34
N ILE A 77 17.78 -0.74 -3.51
CA ILE A 77 16.75 -0.05 -2.70
C ILE A 77 16.91 -0.45 -1.23
N ARG A 78 17.09 -1.74 -0.93
CA ARG A 78 17.31 -2.22 0.45
C ARG A 78 18.50 -1.59 1.13
N GLN A 79 19.60 -1.34 0.39
CA GLN A 79 20.78 -0.69 0.96
C GLN A 79 20.48 0.69 1.52
N TRP A 80 19.57 1.44 0.89
CA TRP A 80 19.14 2.76 1.37
C TRP A 80 18.17 2.70 2.55
N LEU A 81 17.59 1.53 2.84
CA LEU A 81 16.65 1.28 3.94
C LEU A 81 17.32 0.66 5.18
N ASN A 82 18.64 0.45 5.17
CA ASN A 82 19.38 -0.30 6.19
C ASN A 82 19.26 0.26 7.62
N GLU A 83 18.95 1.55 7.77
CA GLU A 83 18.82 2.21 9.07
C GLU A 83 17.42 2.07 9.68
N VAL A 84 16.44 1.58 8.90
CA VAL A 84 15.06 1.44 9.36
C VAL A 84 14.90 0.14 10.16
N PRO A 85 14.17 0.14 11.30
CA PRO A 85 13.92 -1.09 12.06
C PRO A 85 13.25 -2.18 11.22
N ARG A 86 13.98 -3.27 10.95
CA ARG A 86 13.55 -4.39 10.08
C ARG A 86 12.33 -5.17 10.57
N PHE A 87 11.95 -4.97 11.83
CA PHE A 87 10.82 -5.67 12.45
C PHE A 87 9.50 -4.89 12.38
N SER A 88 9.48 -3.69 11.80
CA SER A 88 8.22 -2.95 11.65
C SER A 88 7.36 -3.59 10.55
N PRO A 89 6.01 -3.66 10.71
CA PRO A 89 5.11 -4.16 9.67
C PRO A 89 5.28 -3.44 8.33
N ASP A 90 5.56 -2.14 8.37
CA ASP A 90 5.81 -1.31 7.18
C ASP A 90 7.05 -1.76 6.39
N VAL A 91 8.16 -2.05 7.08
CA VAL A 91 9.39 -2.54 6.43
C VAL A 91 9.17 -3.96 5.89
N LEU A 92 8.50 -4.82 6.65
CA LEU A 92 8.18 -6.18 6.20
C LEU A 92 7.27 -6.17 4.96
N LEU A 93 6.30 -5.25 4.91
CA LEU A 93 5.47 -5.06 3.73
C LEU A 93 6.31 -4.59 2.53
N LEU A 94 7.19 -3.60 2.73
CA LEU A 94 8.07 -3.10 1.67
C LEU A 94 9.01 -4.20 1.16
N ASP A 95 9.64 -4.98 2.04
CA ASP A 95 10.52 -6.08 1.63
C ASP A 95 9.75 -7.11 0.77
N ARG A 96 8.51 -7.44 1.14
CA ARG A 96 7.67 -8.34 0.31
C ARG A 96 7.29 -7.72 -1.03
N ILE A 97 7.05 -6.40 -1.10
CA ILE A 97 6.80 -5.69 -2.37
C ILE A 97 8.04 -5.73 -3.26
N LEU A 98 9.22 -5.51 -2.67
CA LEU A 98 10.50 -5.58 -3.38
C LEU A 98 10.74 -6.98 -3.97
N ASP A 99 10.34 -8.04 -3.28
CA ASP A 99 10.47 -9.40 -3.81
C ASP A 99 9.42 -9.73 -4.88
N ASN A 100 8.18 -9.26 -4.71
CA ASN A 100 7.05 -9.73 -5.52
C ASN A 100 6.72 -8.82 -6.72
N ALA A 101 6.73 -7.51 -6.52
CA ALA A 101 6.37 -6.54 -7.55
C ALA A 101 7.60 -5.98 -8.25
N LEU A 102 8.66 -5.68 -7.49
CA LEU A 102 9.90 -5.10 -8.02
C LEU A 102 11.03 -6.13 -8.15
N GLY A 103 10.75 -7.41 -7.87
CA GLY A 103 11.70 -8.52 -7.91
C GLY A 103 11.42 -9.47 -9.07
N ASN A 104 11.84 -10.73 -8.93
CA ASN A 104 11.83 -11.70 -10.03
C ASN A 104 10.43 -12.02 -10.59
N THR A 105 9.38 -11.90 -9.78
CA THR A 105 8.02 -12.24 -10.21
C THR A 105 7.33 -11.10 -10.95
N GLN A 106 7.79 -9.86 -10.80
CA GLN A 106 7.26 -8.64 -11.42
C GLN A 106 5.72 -8.58 -11.45
N ARG A 107 5.08 -8.98 -10.35
CA ARG A 107 3.63 -8.98 -10.23
C ARG A 107 3.14 -7.53 -10.31
N PRO A 108 2.02 -7.23 -10.99
CA PRO A 108 1.51 -5.87 -11.05
C PRO A 108 1.32 -5.29 -9.64
N LEU A 109 2.00 -4.18 -9.32
CA LEU A 109 2.07 -3.61 -7.98
C LEU A 109 0.69 -3.45 -7.32
N LYS A 110 -0.27 -2.84 -8.05
CA LYS A 110 -1.64 -2.63 -7.57
C LYS A 110 -2.36 -3.95 -7.27
N GLN A 111 -2.18 -4.96 -8.10
CA GLN A 111 -2.78 -6.28 -7.90
C GLN A 111 -2.19 -6.95 -6.64
N TYR A 112 -0.86 -6.93 -6.51
CA TYR A 112 -0.19 -7.48 -5.34
C TYR A 112 -0.64 -6.81 -4.04
N LEU A 113 -0.73 -5.48 -4.03
CA LEU A 113 -1.23 -4.72 -2.87
C LEU A 113 -2.71 -4.97 -2.60
N GLY A 114 -3.54 -5.11 -3.64
CA GLY A 114 -4.95 -5.47 -3.51
C GLY A 114 -5.14 -6.84 -2.86
N GLU A 115 -4.34 -7.82 -3.24
CA GLU A 115 -4.33 -9.14 -2.59
C GLU A 115 -3.89 -9.05 -1.13
N LYS A 116 -2.86 -8.24 -0.81
CA LYS A 116 -2.44 -8.04 0.59
C LYS A 116 -3.49 -7.31 1.43
N ALA A 117 -4.17 -6.32 0.87
CA ALA A 117 -5.29 -5.67 1.51
C ALA A 117 -6.44 -6.68 1.76
N PHE A 118 -6.74 -7.54 0.77
CA PHE A 118 -7.75 -8.59 0.93
C PHE A 118 -7.38 -9.64 1.97
N GLU A 119 -6.12 -10.11 1.98
CA GLU A 119 -5.61 -11.03 3.02
C GLU A 119 -5.78 -10.45 4.43
N SER A 120 -5.60 -9.12 4.57
CA SER A 120 -5.75 -8.42 5.85
C SER A 120 -7.20 -8.36 6.35
N LEU A 121 -8.20 -8.63 5.49
CA LEU A 121 -9.59 -8.73 5.93
C LEU A 121 -9.83 -9.92 6.85
N GLU A 122 -8.99 -10.96 6.77
CA GLU A 122 -9.20 -12.26 7.42
C GLU A 122 -10.55 -12.91 7.06
N LEU A 123 -11.13 -12.54 5.91
CA LEU A 123 -12.39 -13.05 5.39
C LEU A 123 -12.14 -13.88 4.10
N PRO A 124 -11.53 -15.07 4.19
CA PRO A 124 -11.08 -15.83 3.02
C PRO A 124 -12.22 -16.34 2.11
N ARG A 125 -13.47 -16.23 2.56
CA ARG A 125 -14.67 -16.64 1.81
C ARG A 125 -15.47 -15.45 1.27
N LEU A 126 -15.01 -14.23 1.51
CA LEU A 126 -15.68 -13.04 1.01
C LEU A 126 -15.49 -12.94 -0.50
N ASN A 127 -16.61 -12.87 -1.22
CA ASN A 127 -16.60 -12.39 -2.60
C ASN A 127 -16.78 -10.89 -2.58
N VAL A 128 -15.73 -10.16 -2.94
CA VAL A 128 -15.78 -8.68 -3.04
C VAL A 128 -16.66 -8.24 -4.21
N LEU A 129 -16.70 -9.05 -5.28
CA LEU A 129 -17.46 -8.79 -6.48
C LEU A 129 -18.30 -10.03 -6.83
N GLU A 130 -19.63 -9.90 -6.79
CA GLU A 130 -20.51 -11.00 -7.18
C GLU A 130 -20.57 -11.16 -8.72
N PRO A 131 -20.94 -12.34 -9.24
CA PRO A 131 -21.04 -12.56 -10.67
C PRO A 131 -21.97 -11.55 -11.36
N GLY A 132 -21.41 -10.78 -12.30
CA GLY A 132 -22.15 -9.76 -13.05
C GLY A 132 -22.13 -8.37 -12.43
N GLU A 133 -21.54 -8.19 -11.24
CA GLU A 133 -21.27 -6.87 -10.69
C GLU A 133 -20.06 -6.22 -11.37
N VAL A 134 -20.16 -4.92 -11.61
CA VAL A 134 -19.07 -4.07 -12.14
C VAL A 134 -18.31 -3.39 -11.00
N GLU A 135 -18.85 -3.37 -9.80
CA GLU A 135 -18.14 -2.96 -8.59
C GLU A 135 -18.89 -3.56 -7.40
N PRO A 136 -18.26 -3.67 -6.22
CA PRO A 136 -18.96 -4.14 -5.03
C PRO A 136 -20.20 -3.28 -4.80
N ASN A 137 -21.34 -3.90 -4.49
CA ASN A 137 -22.49 -3.12 -4.05
C ASN A 137 -22.18 -2.38 -2.73
N SER A 138 -22.94 -1.31 -2.42
CA SER A 138 -22.67 -0.47 -1.25
C SER A 138 -22.65 -1.26 0.05
N ARG A 139 -23.56 -2.23 0.22
CA ARG A 139 -23.60 -3.08 1.42
C ARG A 139 -22.30 -3.85 1.61
N THR A 140 -21.78 -4.48 0.56
CA THR A 140 -20.49 -5.20 0.59
C THR A 140 -19.35 -4.23 0.90
N PHE A 141 -19.32 -3.08 0.23
CA PHE A 141 -18.30 -2.05 0.45
C PHE A 141 -18.28 -1.57 1.92
N ASP A 142 -19.42 -1.18 2.45
CA ASP A 142 -19.58 -0.65 3.81
C ASP A 142 -19.26 -1.71 4.88
N SER A 143 -19.59 -2.98 4.63
CA SER A 143 -19.32 -4.08 5.57
C SER A 143 -17.82 -4.43 5.65
N VAL A 144 -17.09 -4.24 4.54
CA VAL A 144 -15.66 -4.58 4.44
C VAL A 144 -14.78 -3.50 5.06
N LEU A 145 -15.21 -2.24 4.98
CA LEU A 145 -14.45 -1.07 5.43
C LEU A 145 -13.91 -1.18 6.87
N PRO A 146 -14.73 -1.48 7.91
CA PRO A 146 -14.24 -1.61 9.27
C PRO A 146 -13.25 -2.77 9.45
N SER A 147 -13.53 -3.91 8.81
CA SER A 147 -12.67 -5.09 8.87
C SER A 147 -11.32 -4.84 8.22
N LEU A 148 -11.31 -4.14 7.09
CA LEU A 148 -10.08 -3.71 6.42
C LEU A 148 -9.28 -2.76 7.29
N ALA A 149 -9.92 -1.74 7.83
CA ALA A 149 -9.25 -0.73 8.65
C ALA A 149 -8.64 -1.33 9.92
N LEU A 150 -9.33 -2.31 10.52
CA LEU A 150 -8.81 -3.09 11.63
C LEU A 150 -7.63 -3.97 11.21
N GLY A 151 -7.77 -4.72 10.11
CA GLY A 151 -6.74 -5.64 9.61
C GLY A 151 -5.44 -4.96 9.20
N VAL A 152 -5.51 -3.70 8.76
CA VAL A 152 -4.32 -2.89 8.45
C VAL A 152 -3.88 -2.00 9.62
N HIS A 153 -4.53 -2.08 10.78
CA HIS A 153 -4.25 -1.16 11.89
C HIS A 153 -2.82 -1.34 12.38
N GLU A 154 -2.24 -2.55 12.33
CA GLU A 154 -0.87 -2.83 12.75
C GLU A 154 0.20 -2.09 11.93
N TYR A 155 -0.12 -1.58 10.74
CA TYR A 155 0.79 -0.80 9.90
C TYR A 155 0.87 0.65 10.35
N GLY A 156 1.98 1.30 10.02
CA GLY A 156 2.19 2.75 10.12
C GLY A 156 1.50 3.52 8.99
N PRO A 157 1.65 4.86 8.94
CA PRO A 157 1.08 5.69 7.88
C PRO A 157 1.52 5.23 6.48
N PHE A 158 2.78 4.82 6.33
CA PHE A 158 3.31 4.28 5.08
C PHE A 158 2.60 2.99 4.67
N GLY A 159 2.59 1.97 5.53
CA GLY A 159 2.00 0.68 5.18
C GLY A 159 0.51 0.78 4.88
N ARG A 160 -0.23 1.58 5.69
CA ARG A 160 -1.64 1.86 5.43
C ARG A 160 -1.87 2.61 4.12
N THR A 161 -0.99 3.52 3.73
CA THR A 161 -1.08 4.20 2.43
C THR A 161 -0.99 3.20 1.28
N LEU A 162 -0.04 2.26 1.35
CA LEU A 162 0.13 1.26 0.31
C LEU A 162 -1.07 0.31 0.23
N LEU A 163 -1.56 -0.15 1.38
CA LEU A 163 -2.72 -1.04 1.45
C LEU A 163 -4.02 -0.31 1.07
N TRP A 164 -4.13 1.00 1.34
CA TRP A 164 -5.23 1.84 0.87
C TRP A 164 -5.27 1.90 -0.65
N HIS A 165 -4.14 2.14 -1.32
CA HIS A 165 -4.07 2.09 -2.79
C HIS A 165 -4.38 0.70 -3.36
N GLY A 166 -3.94 -0.37 -2.67
CA GLY A 166 -4.32 -1.74 -3.01
C GLY A 166 -5.83 -1.98 -2.90
N ALA A 167 -6.43 -1.58 -1.79
CA ALA A 167 -7.85 -1.72 -1.52
C ALA A 167 -8.70 -0.90 -2.51
N ARG A 168 -8.29 0.31 -2.88
CA ARG A 168 -8.93 1.09 -3.95
C ARG A 168 -9.01 0.29 -5.25
N HIS A 169 -7.92 -0.36 -5.64
CA HIS A 169 -7.88 -1.17 -6.85
C HIS A 169 -8.79 -2.41 -6.75
N LEU A 170 -8.81 -3.07 -5.58
CA LEU A 170 -9.66 -4.22 -5.31
C LEU A 170 -11.16 -3.86 -5.36
N LEU A 171 -11.52 -2.72 -4.75
CA LEU A 171 -12.90 -2.26 -4.59
C LEU A 171 -13.44 -1.48 -5.79
N ALA A 172 -12.60 -1.23 -6.79
CA ALA A 172 -12.97 -0.59 -8.05
C ALA A 172 -13.83 -1.47 -8.96
N GLY A 173 -13.68 -2.80 -8.87
CA GLY A 173 -14.16 -3.70 -9.93
C GLY A 173 -13.47 -3.43 -11.29
N PRO A 174 -14.10 -3.70 -12.46
CA PRO A 174 -13.49 -3.54 -13.77
C PRO A 174 -13.15 -2.10 -14.19
N SER A 175 -13.60 -1.07 -13.46
CA SER A 175 -13.26 0.33 -13.75
C SER A 175 -11.78 0.64 -13.47
N GLY A 176 -11.12 -0.14 -12.61
CA GLY A 176 -9.72 0.02 -12.23
C GLY A 176 -9.43 1.08 -11.16
N ASP A 177 -10.41 1.93 -10.81
CA ASP A 177 -10.40 2.77 -9.60
C ASP A 177 -11.82 2.93 -9.00
N ALA A 178 -11.89 3.01 -7.67
CA ALA A 178 -13.16 3.19 -6.95
C ALA A 178 -13.71 4.62 -7.15
N SER A 179 -15.02 4.82 -6.96
CA SER A 179 -15.61 6.17 -7.01
C SER A 179 -14.97 7.11 -5.98
N GLU A 180 -14.96 8.42 -6.24
CA GLU A 180 -14.35 9.40 -5.33
C GLU A 180 -14.91 9.31 -3.91
N SER A 181 -16.23 9.14 -3.77
CA SER A 181 -16.89 8.95 -2.48
C SER A 181 -16.40 7.71 -1.72
N ARG A 182 -16.18 6.59 -2.42
CA ARG A 182 -15.64 5.35 -1.85
C ARG A 182 -14.17 5.51 -1.48
N VAL A 183 -13.39 6.18 -2.32
CA VAL A 183 -11.99 6.48 -2.04
C VAL A 183 -11.86 7.32 -0.76
N GLU A 184 -12.73 8.31 -0.61
CA GLU A 184 -12.79 9.18 0.57
C GLU A 184 -13.21 8.41 1.84
N ALA A 185 -14.27 7.61 1.77
CA ALA A 185 -14.70 6.77 2.90
C ALA A 185 -13.61 5.80 3.33
N LEU A 186 -12.97 5.13 2.36
CA LEU A 186 -11.86 4.21 2.59
C LEU A 186 -10.67 4.92 3.25
N GLN A 187 -10.31 6.11 2.77
CA GLN A 187 -9.25 6.91 3.36
C GLN A 187 -9.59 7.33 4.80
N LYS A 188 -10.80 7.82 5.06
CA LYS A 188 -11.17 8.28 6.39
C LYS A 188 -11.14 7.13 7.39
N VAL A 189 -11.84 6.03 7.11
CA VAL A 189 -11.93 4.89 8.04
C VAL A 189 -10.57 4.22 8.29
N MET A 190 -9.74 3.99 7.26
CA MET A 190 -8.42 3.35 7.44
C MET A 190 -7.43 4.18 8.28
N PHE A 191 -7.65 5.49 8.36
CA PHE A 191 -6.77 6.43 9.05
C PHE A 191 -7.39 7.07 10.30
N SER A 192 -8.64 6.72 10.66
CA SER A 192 -9.35 7.27 11.83
C SER A 192 -8.61 7.06 13.16
N PHE A 193 -7.92 5.92 13.33
CA PHE A 193 -7.24 5.59 14.59
C PHE A 193 -5.72 5.46 14.41
N PRO A 194 -4.91 6.14 15.25
CA PRO A 194 -3.46 5.94 15.25
C PRO A 194 -3.11 4.54 15.75
N ASN A 195 -2.04 3.94 15.23
CA ASN A 195 -1.45 2.75 15.82
C ASN A 195 -0.24 3.13 16.67
N LYS A 196 -0.39 3.04 18.00
CA LYS A 196 0.63 3.46 18.98
C LYS A 196 1.62 2.37 19.36
N SER A 197 1.66 1.23 18.67
CA SER A 197 2.39 0.02 19.09
C SER A 197 3.93 0.08 19.15
N HIS A 198 4.54 1.26 19.34
CA HIS A 198 5.94 1.42 19.77
C HIS A 198 6.12 2.14 21.10
N LEU A 199 5.06 2.62 21.75
CA LEU A 199 5.11 3.12 23.13
C LEU A 199 3.99 2.43 23.89
N GLY A 200 4.35 1.61 24.88
CA GLY A 200 3.42 0.88 25.73
C GLY A 200 2.26 1.76 26.18
N ASP A 201 1.06 1.21 26.07
CA ASP A 201 -0.26 1.79 26.36
C ASP A 201 -0.94 2.57 25.21
N SER A 202 -1.50 1.82 24.26
CA SER A 202 -2.92 2.01 23.92
C SER A 202 -3.57 0.70 23.51
N GLU A 203 -4.86 0.58 23.81
CA GLU A 203 -5.71 -0.51 23.33
C GLU A 203 -5.77 -0.49 21.79
N VAL A 204 -5.76 -1.68 21.19
CA VAL A 204 -6.05 -1.86 19.76
C VAL A 204 -7.51 -1.50 19.55
N PRO A 205 -7.86 -0.64 18.58
CA PRO A 205 -9.25 -0.28 18.33
C PRO A 205 -10.07 -1.53 18.00
N THR A 206 -11.31 -1.54 18.44
CA THR A 206 -12.25 -2.62 18.17
C THR A 206 -12.92 -2.42 16.81
N ILE A 207 -13.43 -3.48 16.21
CA ILE A 207 -14.21 -3.36 14.97
C ILE A 207 -15.43 -2.43 15.16
N GLN A 208 -16.03 -2.39 16.36
CA GLN A 208 -17.14 -1.50 16.67
C GLN A 208 -16.75 -0.02 16.63
N GLU A 209 -15.51 0.32 16.99
CA GLU A 209 -15.03 1.70 16.90
C GLU A 209 -14.87 2.14 15.44
N PHE A 210 -14.40 1.25 14.56
CA PHE A 210 -14.38 1.52 13.12
C PHE A 210 -15.77 1.58 12.48
N VAL A 211 -16.73 0.76 12.95
CA VAL A 211 -18.14 0.87 12.52
C VAL A 211 -18.71 2.23 12.91
N ALA A 212 -18.47 2.70 14.14
CA ALA A 212 -18.93 4.01 14.59
C ALA A 212 -18.34 5.16 13.77
N GLU A 213 -17.07 5.06 13.36
CA GLU A 213 -16.45 6.03 12.45
C GLU A 213 -17.13 6.05 11.08
N LEU A 214 -17.46 4.88 10.52
CA LEU A 214 -18.21 4.80 9.26
C LEU A 214 -19.61 5.43 9.38
N ASP A 215 -20.33 5.14 10.46
CA ASP A 215 -21.66 5.73 10.73
C ASP A 215 -21.58 7.27 10.88
N LEU A 216 -20.51 7.78 11.50
CA LEU A 216 -20.27 9.22 11.61
C LEU A 216 -20.05 9.88 10.24
N LEU A 217 -19.39 9.19 9.30
CA LEU A 217 -19.19 9.71 7.94
C LEU A 217 -20.51 9.78 7.17
N ASP A 218 -21.32 8.73 7.25
CA ASP A 218 -22.65 8.70 6.62
C ASP A 218 -23.53 9.86 7.15
N SER A 219 -23.56 10.04 8.47
CA SER A 219 -24.38 11.07 9.11
C SER A 219 -23.94 12.52 8.85
N ARG A 220 -22.65 12.77 8.56
CA ARG A 220 -22.10 14.14 8.42
C ARG A 220 -22.08 14.65 6.99
N GLU A 221 -21.89 13.77 6.02
CA GLU A 221 -21.61 14.18 4.65
C GLU A 221 -22.71 13.84 3.67
N GLY A 222 -23.78 13.15 4.10
CA GLY A 222 -24.90 12.80 3.22
C GLY A 222 -24.46 12.04 1.98
N ILE A 223 -23.29 11.39 2.04
CA ILE A 223 -22.65 10.68 0.91
C ILE A 223 -23.53 9.52 0.45
N TYR A 224 -24.40 9.04 1.34
CA TYR A 224 -25.35 7.99 1.05
C TYR A 224 -26.80 8.50 1.07
N GLU A 225 -27.20 9.22 0.03
CA GLU A 225 -28.62 9.24 -0.37
C GLU A 225 -29.01 7.83 -0.90
N GLY A 226 -29.11 6.83 -0.03
CA GLY A 226 -29.54 5.48 -0.42
C GLY A 226 -29.30 4.32 0.55
N THR A 227 -28.46 4.47 1.58
CA THR A 227 -28.20 3.38 2.54
C THR A 227 -28.87 3.66 3.87
N HIS A 228 -30.14 3.25 4.00
CA HIS A 228 -30.63 2.97 5.34
C HIS A 228 -29.88 1.75 5.88
N PHE A 229 -28.95 2.00 6.80
CA PHE A 229 -28.43 0.96 7.69
C PHE A 229 -29.60 0.48 8.56
N ASP A 230 -30.13 -0.71 8.27
CA ASP A 230 -31.09 -1.35 9.15
C ASP A 230 -30.31 -1.89 10.35
N ALA A 231 -30.20 -1.06 11.40
CA ALA A 231 -29.54 -1.38 12.67
C ALA A 231 -30.14 -2.61 13.38
N GLY A 232 -31.22 -3.21 12.84
CA GLY A 232 -31.79 -4.47 13.29
C GLY A 232 -31.11 -5.73 12.75
N LEU A 233 -30.20 -5.63 11.78
CA LEU A 233 -29.45 -6.78 11.27
C LEU A 233 -28.03 -6.76 11.84
N PRO A 234 -27.56 -7.88 12.45
CA PRO A 234 -26.20 -7.94 12.95
C PRO A 234 -25.22 -7.74 11.78
N PRO A 235 -24.03 -7.14 12.03
CA PRO A 235 -22.94 -7.19 11.06
C PRO A 235 -22.76 -8.64 10.62
N ILE A 236 -22.44 -8.86 9.35
CA ILE A 236 -22.11 -10.20 8.88
C ILE A 236 -20.81 -10.60 9.58
N ILE A 237 -20.94 -11.30 10.70
CA ILE A 237 -19.87 -12.06 11.32
C ILE A 237 -19.77 -13.34 10.49
N VAL A 238 -18.77 -13.45 9.62
CA VAL A 238 -18.39 -14.71 8.96
C VAL A 238 -17.29 -15.38 9.77
#